data_AF-A0A387B0C4-F1
#
_entry.id   AF-A0A387B0C4-F1
#
_cell.length_a   1.000
_cell.length_b   1.000
_cell.length_c   1.000
_cell.angle_alpha   90.00
_cell.angle_beta   90.00
_cell.angle_gamma   90.00
#
_symmetry.space_group_name_H-M   'P 1'
#
loop_
_entity.id
_entity.type
_entity.pdbx_description
1 polymer ?
#
loop_
_entity_poly.entity_id
_entity_poly.type
_entity_poly.pdbx_seq_one_letter_code
_entity_poly.pdbx_strand_id
1 'polypeptide(L)'
;MAAPDVAALALNVPVPPELQWTDTRRGEEFVLQSITVRLLPDGSLAAKAYGRPVAGGRGGYVSFAVPDRTELHALIEAAADAAAERWAAHTGLG
;
A
#
# COMPACT_ATOMS: atom_id res chain seq x y z
N MET A 1 30.93 12.69 2.83
CA MET A 1 29.83 12.19 1.97
C MET A 1 28.59 12.99 2.31
N ALA A 2 27.80 13.39 1.31
CA ALA A 2 26.53 14.05 1.58
C ALA A 2 25.54 13.05 2.21
N ALA A 3 24.74 13.52 3.18
CA ALA A 3 23.64 12.72 3.69
C ALA A 3 22.62 12.49 2.56
N PRO A 4 22.04 11.28 2.44
CA PRO A 4 21.00 11.03 1.45
C PRO A 4 19.75 11.86 1.76
N ASP A 5 19.17 12.45 0.72
CA ASP A 5 17.87 13.13 0.80
C ASP A 5 16.74 12.11 0.56
N VAL A 6 15.95 11.83 1.59
CA VAL A 6 14.86 10.85 1.55
C VAL A 6 13.54 11.58 1.29
N ALA A 7 13.17 11.69 0.01
CA ALA A 7 11.98 12.46 -0.39
C ALA A 7 10.64 11.80 -0.04
N ALA A 8 10.56 10.46 -0.09
CA ALA A 8 9.37 9.70 0.27
C ALA A 8 9.73 8.24 0.54
N LEU A 9 9.04 7.61 1.51
CA LEU A 9 9.10 6.17 1.73
C LEU A 9 7.78 5.54 1.31
N ALA A 10 7.85 4.38 0.68
CA ALA A 10 6.68 3.62 0.27
C ALA A 10 6.89 2.14 0.52
N LEU A 11 5.82 1.47 0.95
CA LEU A 11 5.79 0.02 1.12
C LEU A 11 4.49 -0.55 0.53
N ASN A 12 4.57 -1.76 -0.01
CA ASN A 12 3.42 -2.48 -0.56
C ASN A 12 2.96 -3.54 0.44
N VAL A 13 1.69 -3.45 0.82
CA VAL A 13 1.03 -4.32 1.79
C VAL A 13 0.04 -5.21 1.05
N PRO A 14 0.16 -6.54 1.11
CA PRO A 14 -0.90 -7.42 0.64
C PRO A 14 -2.15 -7.26 1.54
N VAL A 15 -3.33 -7.19 0.94
CA VAL A 15 -4.60 -7.15 1.67
C VAL A 15 -5.06 -8.60 1.91
N PRO A 16 -5.27 -9.03 3.18
CA PRO A 16 -5.81 -10.35 3.49
C PRO A 16 -7.14 -10.60 2.77
N PRO A 17 -7.40 -11.83 2.28
CA PRO A 17 -8.61 -12.14 1.49
C PRO A 17 -9.92 -11.63 2.10
N GLU A 18 -10.08 -11.74 3.41
CA GLU A 18 -11.24 -11.31 4.18
C GLU A 18 -11.44 -9.78 4.23
N LEU A 19 -10.38 -9.02 3.95
CA LEU A 19 -10.40 -7.55 3.88
C LEU A 19 -10.42 -7.02 2.44
N GLN A 20 -10.30 -7.89 1.44
CA GLN A 20 -10.37 -7.47 0.04
C GLN A 20 -11.77 -6.95 -0.29
N TRP A 21 -11.83 -6.08 -1.30
CA TRP A 21 -13.10 -5.57 -1.81
C TRP A 21 -13.01 -5.40 -3.31
N THR A 22 -14.17 -5.13 -3.90
CA THR A 22 -14.29 -4.90 -5.33
C THR A 22 -14.62 -3.43 -5.57
N ASP A 23 -14.02 -2.83 -6.59
CA ASP A 23 -14.33 -1.48 -7.05
C ASP A 23 -14.27 -1.40 -8.58
N THR A 24 -14.90 -0.39 -9.16
CA THR A 24 -15.02 -0.22 -10.61
C THR A 24 -14.28 1.02 -11.08
N ARG A 25 -13.48 0.87 -12.12
CA ARG A 25 -12.84 2.00 -12.81
C ARG A 25 -13.05 1.90 -14.31
N ARG A 26 -13.59 2.97 -14.91
CA ARG A 26 -13.82 3.04 -16.37
C ARG A 26 -14.62 1.84 -16.92
N GLY A 27 -15.58 1.33 -16.14
CA GLY A 27 -16.44 0.21 -16.52
C GLY A 27 -15.84 -1.18 -16.33
N GLU A 28 -14.62 -1.27 -15.81
CA GLU A 28 -13.95 -2.54 -15.47
C GLU A 28 -13.93 -2.73 -13.95
N GLU A 29 -14.24 -3.95 -13.50
CA GLU A 29 -14.32 -4.32 -12.10
C GLU A 29 -13.01 -4.97 -11.63
N PHE A 30 -12.54 -4.58 -10.44
CA PHE A 30 -11.25 -5.02 -9.90
C PHE A 30 -11.42 -5.55 -8.48
N VAL A 31 -10.73 -6.64 -8.15
CA VAL A 31 -10.54 -7.09 -6.76
C VAL A 31 -9.27 -6.45 -6.21
N LEU A 32 -9.40 -5.64 -5.17
CA LEU A 32 -8.32 -4.90 -4.54
C LEU A 32 -7.60 -5.80 -3.54
N GLN A 33 -6.34 -6.09 -3.83
CA GLN A 33 -5.55 -7.13 -3.16
C GLN A 33 -4.25 -6.60 -2.55
N SER A 34 -3.92 -5.33 -2.77
CA SER A 34 -2.75 -4.70 -2.16
C SER A 34 -2.96 -3.21 -1.92
N ILE A 35 -2.32 -2.68 -0.89
CA ILE A 35 -2.28 -1.25 -0.56
C ILE A 35 -0.83 -0.78 -0.63
N THR A 36 -0.56 0.29 -1.38
CA THR A 36 0.69 1.04 -1.24
C THR A 36 0.49 2.09 -0.16
N VAL A 37 1.31 2.01 0.88
CA VAL A 37 1.37 3.00 1.97
C VAL A 37 2.59 3.88 1.75
N ARG A 38 2.42 5.20 1.89
CA ARG A 38 3.47 6.21 1.75
C ARG A 38 3.60 7.01 3.02
N LEU A 39 4.83 7.16 3.51
CA LEU A 39 5.15 8.17 4.52
C LEU A 39 5.43 9.50 3.83
N LEU A 40 4.66 10.53 4.19
CA LEU A 40 4.79 11.88 3.66
C LEU A 40 5.81 12.70 4.47
N PRO A 41 6.32 13.82 3.92
CA PRO A 41 7.30 14.67 4.61
C PRO A 41 6.83 15.26 5.95
N ASP A 42 5.51 15.38 6.15
CA ASP A 42 4.90 15.86 7.40
C ASP A 42 4.70 14.75 8.45
N GLY A 43 5.14 13.52 8.16
CA GLY A 43 5.01 12.36 9.02
C GLY A 43 3.66 11.63 8.90
N SER A 44 2.73 12.12 8.09
CA SER A 44 1.44 11.45 7.87
C SER A 44 1.55 10.30 6.86
N LEU A 45 0.58 9.38 6.89
CA LEU A 45 0.48 8.27 5.95
C LEU A 45 -0.54 8.57 4.85
N ALA A 46 -0.17 8.26 3.60
CA ALA A 46 -1.09 8.23 2.46
C ALA A 46 -1.20 6.81 1.91
N ALA A 47 -2.40 6.37 1.54
CA ALA A 47 -2.65 5.02 1.07
C ALA A 47 -3.44 4.98 -0.24
N LYS A 48 -3.09 4.04 -1.12
CA LYS A 48 -3.83 3.71 -2.34
C LYS A 48 -3.91 2.21 -2.52
N ALA A 49 -5.09 1.73 -2.92
CA ALA A 49 -5.33 0.32 -3.19
C ALA A 49 -5.11 -0.01 -4.65
N TYR A 50 -4.73 -1.25 -4.91
CA TYR A 50 -4.47 -1.80 -6.24
C TYR A 50 -5.07 -3.19 -6.35
N GLY A 51 -5.57 -3.50 -7.54
CA GLY A 51 -6.31 -4.72 -7.77
C GLY A 51 -6.04 -5.38 -9.10
N ARG A 52 -6.64 -6.56 -9.28
CA ARG A 52 -6.67 -7.26 -10.57
C ARG A 52 -8.08 -7.24 -11.13
N PRO A 53 -8.24 -7.15 -12.47
CA PRO A 53 -9.54 -7.25 -13.10
C PRO A 53 -10.22 -8.57 -12.73
N VAL A 54 -11.51 -8.49 -12.41
CA VAL A 54 -12.35 -9.68 -12.17
C VAL A 54 -12.43 -10.55 -13.43
N ALA A 55 -12.50 -9.92 -14.61
CA ALA A 55 -12.50 -10.60 -15.90
C ALA A 55 -11.16 -11.29 -16.26
N GLY A 56 -10.15 -11.19 -15.39
CA GLY A 56 -8.82 -11.70 -15.64
C GLY A 56 -7.96 -10.75 -16.48
N GLY A 57 -6.66 -11.04 -16.53
CA GLY A 57 -5.65 -10.18 -17.16
C GLY A 57 -4.73 -9.49 -16.15
N ARG A 58 -3.77 -8.73 -16.67
CA ARG A 58 -2.93 -7.87 -15.82
C ARG A 58 -3.72 -6.60 -15.57
N GLY A 59 -4.01 -6.31 -14.30
CA GLY A 59 -4.50 -4.99 -13.94
C GLY A 59 -3.52 -3.95 -14.44
N GLY A 60 -4.03 -2.95 -15.18
CA GLY A 60 -3.27 -1.74 -15.42
C GLY A 60 -2.84 -1.14 -14.08
N TYR A 61 -1.86 -0.23 -14.09
CA TYR A 61 -1.48 0.51 -12.88
C TYR A 61 -2.58 1.52 -12.53
N VAL A 62 -3.69 1.01 -12.00
CA VAL A 62 -4.89 1.75 -11.61
C VAL A 62 -4.96 1.70 -10.10
N SER A 63 -4.95 2.88 -9.50
CA SER A 63 -5.12 3.03 -8.05
C SER A 63 -6.55 3.37 -7.69
N PHE A 64 -6.94 2.92 -6.51
CA PHE A 64 -8.25 3.11 -5.92
C PHE A 64 -8.10 3.78 -4.54
N ALA A 65 -9.15 4.46 -4.11
CA ALA A 65 -9.22 4.93 -2.72
C ALA A 65 -9.32 3.72 -1.79
N VAL A 66 -8.68 3.82 -0.63
CA VAL A 66 -8.93 2.86 0.46
C VAL A 66 -10.25 3.28 1.11
N PRO A 67 -11.24 2.37 1.25
CA PRO A 67 -12.49 2.71 1.90
C PRO A 67 -12.25 2.96 3.40
N ASP A 68 -13.08 3.82 3.99
CA ASP A 68 -13.06 4.12 5.41
C ASP A 68 -13.56 2.91 6.22
N ARG A 69 -12.62 2.03 6.58
CA ARG A 69 -12.85 0.81 7.37
C ARG A 69 -11.75 0.71 8.41
N THR A 70 -12.16 0.54 9.67
CA THR A 70 -11.23 0.47 10.81
C THR A 70 -10.17 -0.61 10.62
N GLU A 71 -10.54 -1.76 10.05
CA GLU A 71 -9.64 -2.89 9.81
C GLU A 71 -8.55 -2.57 8.79
N LEU A 72 -8.87 -1.77 7.75
CA LEU A 72 -7.90 -1.34 6.75
C LEU A 72 -6.96 -0.26 7.31
N HIS A 73 -7.47 0.63 8.15
CA HIS A 73 -6.62 1.60 8.86
C HIS A 73 -5.63 0.89 9.78
N ALA A 74 -6.10 -0.08 10.58
CA ALA A 74 -5.25 -0.89 11.44
C ALA A 74 -4.18 -1.67 10.64
N LEU A 75 -4.54 -2.22 9.47
CA LEU A 75 -3.59 -2.87 8.57
C LEU A 75 -2.50 -1.90 8.07
N ILE A 76 -2.89 -0.67 7.71
CA ILE A 76 -1.97 0.36 7.22
C ILE A 76 -1.00 0.81 8.32
N GLU A 77 -1.50 1.08 9.51
CA GLU A 77 -0.70 1.50 10.66
C GLU A 77 0.29 0.40 11.08
N ALA A 78 -0.20 -0.83 11.27
CA ALA A 78 0.63 -1.97 11.63
C ALA A 78 1.71 -2.27 10.59
N ALA A 79 1.41 -2.06 9.30
CA ALA A 79 2.39 -2.23 8.24
C ALA A 79 3.49 -1.14 8.28
N ALA A 80 3.14 0.10 8.63
CA ALA A 80 4.11 1.18 8.80
C ALA A 80 5.05 0.90 9.99
N ASP A 81 4.49 0.49 11.14
CA ASP A 81 5.26 0.14 12.34
C ASP A 81 6.23 -1.02 12.06
N ALA A 82 5.72 -2.11 11.48
CA ALA A 82 6.53 -3.27 11.14
C ALA A 82 7.63 -2.93 10.10
N ALA A 83 7.36 -2.01 9.18
CA ALA A 83 8.36 -1.57 8.22
C ALA A 83 9.45 -0.72 8.89
N ALA A 84 9.08 0.16 9.82
CA ALA A 84 10.04 0.95 10.60
C ALA A 84 11.01 0.03 11.38
N GLU A 85 10.49 -1.00 12.05
CA GLU A 85 11.31 -1.99 12.75
C GLU A 85 12.28 -2.71 11.81
N ARG A 86 11.79 -3.17 10.64
CA ARG A 86 12.62 -3.88 9.65
C ARG A 86 13.69 -2.99 9.04
N TRP A 87 13.38 -1.74 8.73
CA TRP A 87 14.37 -0.79 8.24
C TRP A 87 15.41 -0.48 9.31
N ALA A 88 15.02 -0.27 10.56
CA ALA A 88 15.97 -0.03 11.65
C ALA A 88 16.94 -1.22 11.87
N ALA A 89 16.45 -2.44 11.65
CA ALA A 89 17.23 -3.68 11.83
C ALA A 89 17.98 -4.15 10.57
N HIS A 90 17.99 -3.39 9.47
CA HIS A 90 18.56 -3.88 8.21
C HIS A 90 20.07 -4.15 8.32
N THR A 91 20.56 -5.20 7.65
CA THR A 91 22.00 -5.55 7.65
C THR A 91 22.75 -5.05 6.42
N GLY A 92 22.14 -4.14 5.64
CA GLY A 92 22.69 -3.65 4.37
C GLY A 92 22.30 -4.54 3.18
N LEU A 93 22.89 -4.24 2.01
CA LEU A 93 22.72 -5.05 0.80
C LEU A 93 23.43 -6.40 0.97
N GLY A 94 22.76 -7.47 0.56
CA GLY A 94 23.33 -8.83 0.47
C GLY A 94 23.62 -9.22 -0.97
#